data_AF-A0AAD0VM77-F1
#
_entry.id   AF-A0AAD0VM77-F1
#
_cell.length_a   1.000
_cell.length_b   1.000
_cell.length_c   1.000
_cell.angle_alpha   90.00
_cell.angle_beta   90.00
_cell.angle_gamma   90.00
#
_symmetry.space_group_name_H-M   'P 1'
#
loop_
_entity.id
_entity.type
_entity.pdbx_description
1 polymer ?
#
loop_
_entity_poly.entity_id
_entity_poly.type
_entity_poly.pdbx_seq_one_letter_code
_entity_poly.pdbx_strand_id
1 'polypeptide(L)'
;MKNISFYLIMNKLYAMSLNKYIKYIKEQVLNTEWFKKACKEKKVIVKYFSKDFFGTILSNSYFKYEDTKYCFYKLLLIKFDYQEKLENDNHLKLMNINIVNETRFNIIKLLIFLQKDFLNTNHFFNMKIIDREEFIIRYIKVYDKYIDSSVLSKVLTHTYFLFNRCIHKLDYLMPRKRFIYSIYIKDIINSNMNSLRSDEQISILLYEKYNIKLSRRVICDIRNKYLISKVNKKDDIDSSLLITNFFSNKRELNKKNISYLPNNIKGVYELSSSKIEIYPFLTNKVIYIGSSKDIKKRLRTYITKYAHISEIKNLINNGDRLYFRFVKILEYRDFERKIINHFIYLHGELPKLNTQRVF
;
A
#
# COMPACT_ATOMS: atom_id res chain seq x y z
N MET A 1 -43.23 -13.87 -1.11
CA MET A 1 -42.80 -12.97 -2.21
C MET A 1 -41.47 -12.34 -1.86
N LYS A 2 -40.40 -12.56 -2.65
CA LYS A 2 -39.14 -11.82 -2.49
C LYS A 2 -39.48 -10.34 -2.65
N ASN A 3 -39.23 -9.53 -1.63
CA ASN A 3 -39.61 -8.12 -1.60
C ASN A 3 -38.66 -7.36 -2.57
N ILE A 4 -39.00 -7.35 -3.87
CA ILE A 4 -38.15 -6.83 -4.96
C ILE A 4 -37.69 -5.40 -4.65
N SER A 5 -38.58 -4.58 -4.07
CA SER A 5 -38.27 -3.21 -3.63
C SER A 5 -37.16 -3.16 -2.58
N PHE A 6 -37.17 -4.04 -1.59
CA PHE A 6 -36.15 -4.12 -0.54
C PHE A 6 -34.75 -4.43 -1.11
N TYR A 7 -34.66 -5.45 -1.97
CA TYR A 7 -33.40 -5.84 -2.62
C TYR A 7 -32.89 -4.76 -3.58
N LEU A 8 -33.78 -4.07 -4.30
CA LEU A 8 -33.42 -2.94 -5.17
C LEU A 8 -32.85 -1.78 -4.37
N ILE A 9 -33.43 -1.45 -3.22
CA ILE A 9 -32.95 -0.38 -2.33
C ILE A 9 -31.57 -0.72 -1.77
N MET A 10 -31.38 -1.92 -1.22
CA MET A 10 -30.06 -2.35 -0.74
C MET A 10 -28.99 -2.31 -1.86
N ASN A 11 -29.32 -2.83 -3.04
CA ASN A 11 -28.37 -2.83 -4.16
C ASN A 11 -27.96 -1.41 -4.56
N LYS A 12 -28.92 -0.46 -4.57
CA LYS A 12 -28.62 0.96 -4.80
C LYS A 12 -27.67 1.51 -3.74
N LEU A 13 -27.87 1.21 -2.47
CA LEU A 13 -27.00 1.67 -1.38
C LEU A 13 -25.56 1.11 -1.48
N TYR A 14 -25.40 -0.15 -1.89
CA TYR A 14 -24.08 -0.74 -2.14
C TYR A 14 -23.37 -0.15 -3.36
N ALA A 15 -24.12 0.23 -4.40
CA ALA A 15 -23.59 0.82 -5.63
C ALA A 15 -23.27 2.32 -5.50
N MET A 16 -23.77 3.00 -4.46
CA MET A 16 -23.42 4.39 -4.21
C MET A 16 -21.92 4.50 -3.90
N SER A 17 -21.27 5.46 -4.56
CA SER A 17 -19.98 5.94 -4.07
C SER A 17 -20.14 6.40 -2.64
N LEU A 18 -19.09 6.24 -1.85
CA LEU A 18 -19.26 6.33 -0.41
C LEU A 18 -19.52 7.77 0.09
N ASN A 19 -19.07 8.80 -0.64
CA ASN A 19 -19.55 10.17 -0.45
C ASN A 19 -21.06 10.32 -0.68
N LYS A 20 -21.60 9.73 -1.76
CA LYS A 20 -23.05 9.74 -2.04
C LYS A 20 -23.81 8.99 -0.95
N TYR A 21 -23.27 7.89 -0.46
CA TYR A 21 -23.86 7.13 0.65
C TYR A 21 -23.86 7.92 1.96
N ILE A 22 -22.77 8.62 2.28
CA ILE A 22 -22.70 9.51 3.46
C ILE A 22 -23.71 10.65 3.34
N LYS A 23 -23.79 11.28 2.16
CA LYS A 23 -24.77 12.33 1.86
C LYS A 23 -26.20 11.80 2.04
N TYR A 24 -26.47 10.60 1.52
CA TYR A 24 -27.74 9.90 1.70
C TYR A 24 -28.08 9.70 3.19
N ILE A 25 -27.18 9.16 4.01
CA ILE A 25 -27.43 8.97 5.46
C ILE A 25 -27.76 10.32 6.11
N LYS A 26 -26.99 11.37 5.83
CA LYS A 26 -27.20 12.70 6.43
C LYS A 26 -28.54 13.29 6.01
N GLU A 27 -28.78 13.44 4.72
CA GLU A 27 -29.91 14.20 4.19
C GLU A 27 -31.22 13.42 4.24
N GLN A 28 -31.16 12.12 3.94
CA GLN A 28 -32.36 11.30 3.79
C GLN A 28 -32.78 10.63 5.10
N VAL A 29 -31.93 10.63 6.14
CA VAL A 29 -32.25 10.05 7.44
C VAL A 29 -31.98 11.05 8.56
N LEU A 30 -30.73 11.34 8.87
CA LEU A 30 -30.37 12.06 10.11
C LEU A 30 -30.95 13.48 10.19
N ASN A 31 -31.04 14.18 9.07
CA ASN A 31 -31.51 15.57 9.03
C ASN A 31 -33.03 15.70 8.92
N THR A 32 -33.74 14.59 8.69
CA THR A 32 -35.20 14.59 8.47
C THR A 32 -35.97 14.83 9.78
N GLU A 33 -37.15 15.45 9.66
CA GLU A 33 -38.00 15.74 10.82
C GLU A 33 -38.51 14.47 11.51
N TRP A 34 -38.94 13.47 10.73
CA TRP A 34 -39.44 12.20 11.27
C TRP A 34 -38.37 11.50 12.12
N PHE A 35 -37.10 11.53 11.70
CA PHE A 35 -36.02 10.88 12.43
C PHE A 35 -35.74 11.61 13.75
N LYS A 36 -35.69 12.95 13.72
CA LYS A 36 -35.52 13.77 14.92
C LYS A 36 -36.65 13.53 15.93
N LYS A 37 -37.91 13.46 15.45
CA LYS A 37 -39.08 13.14 16.27
C LYS A 37 -38.97 11.75 16.88
N ALA A 38 -38.66 10.74 16.07
CA ALA A 38 -38.53 9.35 16.53
C ALA A 38 -37.40 9.17 17.56
N CYS A 39 -36.29 9.90 17.44
CA CYS A 39 -35.24 9.90 18.46
C CYS A 39 -35.68 10.59 19.77
N LYS A 40 -36.38 11.72 19.70
CA LYS A 40 -36.94 12.41 20.89
C LYS A 40 -37.90 11.51 21.65
N GLU A 41 -38.73 10.77 20.92
CA GLU A 41 -39.69 9.80 21.47
C GLU A 41 -39.05 8.47 21.89
N LYS A 42 -37.71 8.34 21.81
CA LYS A 42 -36.94 7.10 22.08
C LYS A 42 -37.38 5.89 21.26
N LYS A 43 -38.12 6.10 20.16
CA LYS A 43 -38.49 5.06 19.18
C LYS A 43 -37.30 4.59 18.35
N VAL A 44 -36.27 5.44 18.21
CA VAL A 44 -35.02 5.13 17.52
C VAL A 44 -33.82 5.51 18.37
N ILE A 45 -32.91 4.56 18.58
CA ILE A 45 -31.64 4.75 19.29
C ILE A 45 -30.49 4.53 18.30
N VAL A 46 -29.55 5.47 18.25
CA VAL A 46 -28.34 5.36 17.44
C VAL A 46 -27.23 4.71 18.26
N LYS A 47 -26.79 3.54 17.83
CA LYS A 47 -25.61 2.82 18.33
C LYS A 47 -24.49 2.85 17.30
N TYR A 48 -23.30 2.41 17.71
CA TYR A 48 -22.12 2.31 16.86
C TYR A 48 -21.49 0.92 16.94
N PHE A 49 -21.07 0.35 15.81
CA PHE A 49 -20.41 -0.95 15.74
C PHE A 49 -19.01 -0.99 16.39
N SER A 50 -18.35 0.18 16.52
CA SER A 50 -17.06 0.32 17.19
C SER A 50 -16.94 1.67 17.88
N LYS A 51 -16.08 1.74 18.90
CA LYS A 51 -15.66 2.99 19.55
C LYS A 51 -14.48 3.65 18.81
N ASP A 52 -13.79 2.92 17.93
CA ASP A 52 -12.65 3.40 17.17
C ASP A 52 -13.10 4.12 15.90
N PHE A 53 -13.43 5.41 16.04
CA PHE A 53 -13.90 6.23 14.93
C PHE A 53 -13.32 7.64 14.92
N PHE A 54 -13.36 8.26 13.74
CA PHE A 54 -13.04 9.67 13.55
C PHE A 54 -14.27 10.45 13.06
N GLY A 55 -14.34 11.73 13.45
CA GLY A 55 -15.46 12.62 13.14
C GLY A 55 -15.25 13.54 11.93
N THR A 56 -14.00 13.89 11.61
CA THR A 56 -13.65 14.84 10.55
C THR A 56 -13.23 14.12 9.26
N ILE A 57 -13.86 14.47 8.13
CA ILE A 57 -13.47 13.97 6.81
C ILE A 57 -12.34 14.85 6.28
N LEU A 58 -11.14 14.30 6.11
CA LEU A 58 -10.02 15.03 5.50
C LEU A 58 -10.07 14.98 3.96
N SER A 59 -10.45 13.83 3.37
CA SER A 59 -10.63 13.66 1.92
C SER A 59 -11.01 12.21 1.61
N ASN A 60 -12.23 11.92 1.14
CA ASN A 60 -12.68 10.59 0.64
C ASN A 60 -12.22 9.35 1.45
N SER A 61 -11.94 9.52 2.74
CA SER A 61 -11.33 8.50 3.59
C SER A 61 -12.40 7.96 4.50
N TYR A 62 -12.57 6.64 4.49
CA TYR A 62 -13.72 6.00 5.12
C TYR A 62 -13.32 5.01 6.20
N PHE A 63 -12.21 4.32 5.98
CA PHE A 63 -11.43 3.74 7.05
C PHE A 63 -9.96 4.15 6.93
N LYS A 64 -9.28 4.14 8.05
CA LYS A 64 -7.90 4.55 8.19
C LYS A 64 -7.16 3.45 8.93
N TYR A 65 -6.04 3.00 8.39
CA TYR A 65 -5.13 2.08 9.08
C TYR A 65 -3.83 2.83 9.39
N GLU A 66 -3.63 3.19 10.66
CA GLU A 66 -2.43 3.86 11.15
C GLU A 66 -2.07 3.32 12.53
N ASP A 67 -0.76 3.20 12.80
CA ASP A 67 -0.21 2.76 14.08
C ASP A 67 -0.84 1.45 14.59
N THR A 68 -1.00 0.48 13.68
CA THR A 68 -1.63 -0.83 13.91
C THR A 68 -3.10 -0.79 14.34
N LYS A 69 -3.72 0.39 14.33
CA LYS A 69 -5.13 0.61 14.64
C LYS A 69 -5.91 0.90 13.37
N TYR A 70 -7.14 0.40 13.31
CA TYR A 70 -8.08 0.73 12.26
C TYR A 70 -9.20 1.59 12.84
N CYS A 71 -9.46 2.72 12.19
CA CYS A 71 -10.54 3.62 12.57
C CYS A 71 -11.51 3.75 11.41
N PHE A 72 -12.81 3.81 11.71
CA PHE A 72 -13.84 4.04 10.71
C PHE A 72 -14.38 5.46 10.79
N TYR A 73 -14.91 5.95 9.68
CA TYR A 73 -15.70 7.17 9.70
C TYR A 73 -17.00 6.94 10.47
N LYS A 74 -17.31 7.81 11.44
CA LYS A 74 -18.40 7.64 12.42
C LYS A 74 -19.74 7.23 11.81
N LEU A 75 -20.14 7.80 10.66
CA LEU A 75 -21.45 7.52 10.05
C LEU A 75 -21.57 6.11 9.45
N LEU A 76 -20.45 5.48 9.10
CA LEU A 76 -20.43 4.11 8.57
C LEU A 76 -20.50 3.06 9.68
N LEU A 77 -20.33 3.47 10.94
CA LEU A 77 -20.50 2.61 12.10
C LEU A 77 -21.92 2.66 12.68
N ILE A 78 -22.80 3.52 12.15
CA ILE A 78 -24.14 3.67 12.72
C ILE A 78 -24.93 2.37 12.61
N LYS A 79 -25.52 1.98 13.73
CA LYS A 79 -26.59 0.98 13.84
C LYS A 79 -27.79 1.64 14.50
N PHE A 80 -28.94 1.55 13.85
CA PHE A 80 -30.21 2.03 14.40
C PHE A 80 -30.92 0.88 15.09
N ASP A 81 -31.21 1.03 16.37
CA ASP A 81 -32.19 0.18 17.06
C ASP A 81 -33.52 0.92 17.06
N TYR A 82 -34.61 0.25 16.71
CA TYR A 82 -35.93 0.87 16.58
C TYR A 82 -37.06 -0.07 17.01
N GLN A 83 -38.15 0.50 17.52
CA GLN A 83 -39.37 -0.25 17.86
C GLN A 83 -40.17 -0.59 16.59
N GLU A 84 -40.83 -1.75 16.59
CA GLU A 84 -41.08 -2.60 15.40
C GLU A 84 -41.86 -2.00 14.23
N LYS A 85 -42.45 -0.79 14.32
CA LYS A 85 -43.00 -0.07 13.16
C LYS A 85 -42.86 1.45 13.33
N LEU A 86 -42.16 2.08 12.37
CA LEU A 86 -42.07 3.54 12.22
C LEU A 86 -42.98 4.02 11.09
N GLU A 87 -43.42 5.28 11.18
CA GLU A 87 -44.21 5.98 10.15
C GLU A 87 -43.58 5.81 8.75
N ASN A 88 -44.42 5.69 7.71
CA ASN A 88 -44.01 5.56 6.30
C ASN A 88 -42.97 4.47 6.02
N ASP A 89 -43.05 3.35 6.74
CA ASP A 89 -42.11 2.22 6.63
C ASP A 89 -40.63 2.62 6.81
N ASN A 90 -40.36 3.71 7.54
CA ASN A 90 -39.00 4.18 7.78
C ASN A 90 -38.12 3.13 8.49
N HIS A 91 -38.73 2.18 9.19
CA HIS A 91 -38.04 1.03 9.78
C HIS A 91 -37.31 0.18 8.72
N LEU A 92 -37.87 0.00 7.51
CA LEU A 92 -37.20 -0.71 6.41
C LEU A 92 -35.99 0.07 5.88
N LYS A 93 -36.07 1.41 5.87
CA LYS A 93 -34.96 2.29 5.47
C LYS A 93 -33.79 2.17 6.46
N LEU A 94 -34.09 2.22 7.76
CA LEU A 94 -33.10 2.02 8.81
C LEU A 94 -32.51 0.61 8.77
N MET A 95 -33.33 -0.42 8.54
CA MET A 95 -32.90 -1.80 8.36
C MET A 95 -31.88 -1.94 7.21
N ASN A 96 -32.18 -1.36 6.05
CA ASN A 96 -31.29 -1.37 4.90
C ASN A 96 -29.94 -0.70 5.20
N ILE A 97 -29.94 0.41 5.93
CA ILE A 97 -28.70 1.08 6.35
C ILE A 97 -27.92 0.21 7.33
N ASN A 98 -28.59 -0.39 8.31
CA ASN A 98 -27.96 -1.31 9.27
C ASN A 98 -27.25 -2.45 8.54
N ILE A 99 -27.92 -3.12 7.60
CA ILE A 99 -27.35 -4.24 6.84
C ILE A 99 -26.13 -3.78 6.03
N VAL A 100 -26.22 -2.63 5.33
CA VAL A 100 -25.11 -2.11 4.51
C VAL A 100 -23.91 -1.72 5.36
N ASN A 101 -24.13 -1.00 6.47
CA ASN A 101 -23.06 -0.60 7.38
C ASN A 101 -22.40 -1.81 8.04
N GLU A 102 -23.21 -2.76 8.52
CA GLU A 102 -22.72 -3.98 9.16
C GLU A 102 -21.91 -4.84 8.19
N THR A 103 -22.41 -5.05 6.97
CA THR A 103 -21.71 -5.83 5.95
C THR A 103 -20.38 -5.18 5.58
N ARG A 104 -20.35 -3.86 5.37
CA ARG A 104 -19.11 -3.13 5.12
C ARG A 104 -18.13 -3.26 6.28
N PHE A 105 -18.61 -3.06 7.50
CA PHE A 105 -17.81 -3.17 8.72
C PHE A 105 -17.15 -4.56 8.84
N ASN A 106 -17.94 -5.63 8.69
CA ASN A 106 -17.46 -7.00 8.80
C ASN A 106 -16.49 -7.39 7.68
N ILE A 107 -16.76 -6.98 6.43
CA ILE A 107 -15.84 -7.22 5.29
C ILE A 107 -14.50 -6.55 5.56
N ILE A 108 -14.49 -5.28 5.94
CA ILE A 108 -13.27 -4.52 6.18
C ILE A 108 -12.50 -5.12 7.35
N LYS A 109 -13.19 -5.44 8.45
CA LYS A 109 -12.58 -6.06 9.63
C LYS A 109 -11.91 -7.39 9.28
N LEU A 110 -12.57 -8.23 8.48
CA LEU A 110 -11.99 -9.50 8.02
C LEU A 110 -10.81 -9.30 7.08
N LEU A 111 -10.89 -8.35 6.14
CA LEU A 111 -9.77 -8.03 5.24
C LEU A 111 -8.55 -7.53 5.99
N ILE A 112 -8.74 -6.64 6.97
CA ILE A 112 -7.66 -6.15 7.83
C ILE A 112 -7.03 -7.29 8.62
N PHE A 113 -7.84 -8.18 9.17
CA PHE A 113 -7.35 -9.35 9.88
C PHE A 113 -6.51 -10.26 8.95
N LEU A 114 -7.00 -10.54 7.75
CA LEU A 114 -6.31 -11.40 6.79
C LEU A 114 -5.02 -10.77 6.25
N GLN A 115 -4.98 -9.45 6.09
CA GLN A 115 -3.84 -8.69 5.55
C GLN A 115 -2.99 -7.98 6.61
N LYS A 116 -3.10 -8.38 7.87
CA LYS A 116 -2.44 -7.68 8.99
C LYS A 116 -0.93 -7.53 8.81
N ASP A 117 -0.26 -8.59 8.36
CA ASP A 117 1.20 -8.59 8.20
C ASP A 117 1.65 -7.61 7.11
N PHE A 118 0.93 -7.58 5.97
CA PHE A 118 1.12 -6.57 4.93
C PHE A 118 0.85 -5.16 5.47
N LEU A 119 -0.25 -4.93 6.16
CA LEU A 119 -0.60 -3.62 6.69
C LEU A 119 0.41 -3.09 7.71
N ASN A 120 1.03 -3.97 8.50
CA ASN A 120 2.07 -3.58 9.46
C ASN A 120 3.41 -3.25 8.80
N THR A 121 3.73 -3.90 7.67
CA THR A 121 5.06 -3.83 7.06
C THR A 121 5.09 -3.01 5.77
N ASN A 122 3.92 -2.74 5.18
CA ASN A 122 3.73 -2.28 3.81
C ASN A 122 4.48 -3.15 2.78
N HIS A 123 4.80 -4.42 3.09
CA HIS A 123 5.62 -5.27 2.22
C HIS A 123 4.75 -6.33 1.52
N PHE A 124 4.69 -6.29 0.19
CA PHE A 124 3.76 -7.11 -0.59
C PHE A 124 4.01 -8.62 -0.49
N PHE A 125 5.20 -9.07 -0.09
CA PHE A 125 5.44 -10.49 0.21
C PHE A 125 4.67 -10.98 1.44
N ASN A 126 4.37 -10.06 2.37
CA ASN A 126 3.55 -10.37 3.54
C ASN A 126 2.04 -10.30 3.21
N MET A 127 1.70 -10.04 1.95
CA MET A 127 0.31 -9.96 1.51
C MET A 127 -0.22 -11.34 1.15
N LYS A 128 -1.34 -11.71 1.77
CA LYS A 128 -2.01 -12.97 1.46
C LYS A 128 -2.76 -12.83 0.14
N ILE A 129 -2.61 -13.82 -0.73
CA ILE A 129 -3.44 -13.93 -1.93
C ILE A 129 -4.78 -14.54 -1.49
N ILE A 130 -5.84 -13.76 -1.57
CA ILE A 130 -7.18 -14.18 -1.11
C ILE A 130 -8.09 -14.34 -2.33
N ASP A 131 -8.63 -15.54 -2.53
CA ASP A 131 -9.67 -15.76 -3.52
C ASP A 131 -11.01 -15.19 -3.05
N ARG A 132 -11.86 -14.73 -3.97
CA ARG A 132 -13.17 -14.17 -3.60
C ARG A 132 -14.10 -15.22 -3.02
N GLU A 133 -14.09 -16.43 -3.59
CA GLU A 133 -14.93 -17.53 -3.11
C GLU A 133 -14.49 -17.95 -1.70
N GLU A 134 -13.18 -18.10 -1.51
CA GLU A 134 -12.59 -18.40 -0.21
C GLU A 134 -12.92 -17.31 0.83
N PHE A 135 -12.85 -16.03 0.44
CA PHE A 135 -13.22 -14.93 1.31
C PHE A 135 -14.69 -15.01 1.76
N ILE A 136 -15.61 -15.30 0.83
CA ILE A 136 -17.04 -15.44 1.11
C ILE A 136 -17.29 -16.58 2.09
N ILE A 137 -16.68 -17.75 1.86
CA ILE A 137 -16.80 -18.92 2.75
C ILE A 137 -16.32 -18.57 4.16
N ARG A 138 -15.15 -17.92 4.27
CA ARG A 138 -14.61 -17.47 5.56
C ARG A 138 -15.52 -16.43 6.23
N TYR A 139 -16.06 -15.49 5.46
CA TYR A 139 -16.97 -14.46 5.97
C TYR A 139 -18.22 -15.09 6.58
N ILE A 140 -18.88 -16.00 5.85
CA ILE A 140 -20.09 -16.69 6.32
C ILE A 140 -19.76 -17.47 7.59
N LYS A 141 -18.63 -18.20 7.62
CA LYS A 141 -18.20 -18.97 8.79
C LYS A 141 -17.93 -18.10 10.03
N VAL A 142 -17.34 -16.91 9.85
CA VAL A 142 -16.93 -16.04 10.98
C VAL A 142 -18.10 -15.23 11.53
N TYR A 143 -18.99 -14.73 10.67
CA TYR A 143 -20.03 -13.79 11.06
C TYR A 143 -21.44 -14.35 11.05
N ASP A 144 -21.63 -15.57 10.55
CA ASP A 144 -22.94 -16.20 10.33
C ASP A 144 -23.90 -15.29 9.55
N LYS A 145 -23.38 -14.66 8.48
CA LYS A 145 -24.09 -13.66 7.67
C LYS A 145 -23.94 -13.92 6.19
N TYR A 146 -25.02 -13.66 5.48
CA TYR A 146 -25.05 -13.77 4.03
C TYR A 146 -24.19 -12.69 3.37
N ILE A 147 -23.40 -13.10 2.39
CA ILE A 147 -22.72 -12.23 1.42
C ILE A 147 -22.60 -12.99 0.10
N ASP A 148 -22.76 -12.29 -1.01
CA ASP A 148 -22.49 -12.83 -2.34
C ASP A 148 -21.35 -12.07 -3.05
N SER A 149 -20.90 -12.62 -4.18
CA SER A 149 -19.82 -12.05 -4.99
C SER A 149 -20.15 -10.65 -5.53
N SER A 150 -21.43 -10.35 -5.78
CA SER A 150 -21.90 -9.04 -6.27
C SER A 150 -21.78 -7.97 -5.19
N VAL A 151 -22.28 -8.27 -3.98
CA VAL A 151 -22.18 -7.41 -2.79
C VAL A 151 -20.72 -7.18 -2.44
N LEU A 152 -19.92 -8.24 -2.37
CA LEU A 152 -18.48 -8.12 -2.11
C LEU A 152 -17.82 -7.21 -3.16
N SER A 153 -18.06 -7.44 -4.45
CA SER A 153 -17.50 -6.62 -5.52
C SER A 153 -17.88 -5.14 -5.40
N LYS A 154 -19.13 -4.84 -5.06
CA LYS A 154 -19.61 -3.46 -4.85
C LYS A 154 -18.93 -2.80 -3.66
N VAL A 155 -18.79 -3.52 -2.55
CA VAL A 155 -18.10 -3.02 -1.35
C VAL A 155 -16.62 -2.75 -1.65
N LEU A 156 -15.92 -3.68 -2.30
CA LEU A 156 -14.51 -3.52 -2.68
C LEU A 156 -14.29 -2.32 -3.61
N THR A 157 -15.21 -2.08 -4.55
CA THR A 157 -15.07 -1.04 -5.59
C THR A 157 -15.42 0.36 -5.09
N HIS A 158 -16.43 0.48 -4.23
CA HIS A 158 -16.97 1.77 -3.81
C HIS A 158 -16.48 2.22 -2.43
N THR A 159 -15.66 1.41 -1.75
CA THR A 159 -15.07 1.75 -0.46
C THR A 159 -13.58 2.07 -0.62
N TYR A 160 -13.12 3.09 0.12
CA TYR A 160 -11.73 3.55 0.06
C TYR A 160 -11.12 3.60 1.46
N PHE A 161 -9.79 3.65 1.51
CA PHE A 161 -9.05 3.72 2.75
C PHE A 161 -7.74 4.45 2.65
N LEU A 162 -7.36 5.03 3.77
CA LEU A 162 -6.08 5.67 3.95
C LEU A 162 -5.09 4.65 4.54
N PHE A 163 -4.02 4.40 3.81
CA PHE A 163 -2.90 3.57 4.23
C PHE A 163 -1.60 4.15 3.68
N ASN A 164 -0.57 4.23 4.53
CA ASN A 164 0.73 4.81 4.17
C ASN A 164 0.62 6.17 3.44
N ARG A 165 -0.22 7.08 3.96
CA ARG A 165 -0.49 8.43 3.42
C ARG A 165 -1.13 8.48 2.03
N CYS A 166 -1.56 7.34 1.49
CA CYS A 166 -2.22 7.22 0.20
C CYS A 166 -3.65 6.71 0.36
N ILE A 167 -4.55 7.21 -0.50
CA ILE A 167 -5.94 6.73 -0.55
C ILE A 167 -6.02 5.61 -1.58
N HIS A 168 -6.43 4.43 -1.13
CA HIS A 168 -6.61 3.23 -1.94
C HIS A 168 -8.07 2.82 -1.96
N LYS A 169 -8.51 2.16 -3.04
CA LYS A 169 -9.76 1.39 -3.02
C LYS A 169 -9.58 0.14 -2.18
N LEU A 170 -10.65 -0.38 -1.58
CA LEU A 170 -10.57 -1.55 -0.72
C LEU A 170 -10.13 -2.82 -1.48
N ASP A 171 -10.35 -2.89 -2.79
CA ASP A 171 -9.82 -3.96 -3.66
C ASP A 171 -8.28 -4.05 -3.66
N TYR A 172 -7.57 -3.01 -3.23
CA TYR A 172 -6.13 -3.07 -3.01
C TYR A 172 -5.74 -4.12 -1.96
N LEU A 173 -6.60 -4.40 -0.96
CA LEU A 173 -6.40 -5.46 0.03
C LEU A 173 -6.76 -6.87 -0.50
N MET A 174 -7.25 -6.97 -1.73
CA MET A 174 -7.49 -8.22 -2.46
C MET A 174 -6.88 -8.14 -3.87
N PRO A 175 -5.55 -8.03 -3.98
CA PRO A 175 -4.89 -7.86 -5.26
C PRO A 175 -5.11 -9.09 -6.15
N ARG A 176 -5.06 -8.88 -7.46
CA ARG A 176 -5.06 -9.99 -8.43
C ARG A 176 -3.82 -10.86 -8.22
N LYS A 177 -3.98 -12.19 -8.26
CA LYS A 177 -2.86 -13.16 -8.12
C LYS A 177 -1.67 -12.80 -9.02
N ARG A 178 -1.95 -12.44 -10.29
CA ARG A 178 -0.94 -12.04 -11.28
C ARG A 178 -0.11 -10.82 -10.86
N PHE A 179 -0.67 -9.89 -10.08
CA PHE A 179 0.09 -8.75 -9.57
C PHE A 179 1.12 -9.20 -8.54
N ILE A 180 0.73 -10.03 -7.57
CA ILE A 180 1.68 -10.58 -6.59
C ILE A 180 2.76 -11.43 -7.28
N TYR A 181 2.38 -12.24 -8.26
CA TYR A 181 3.36 -13.00 -9.06
C TYR A 181 4.33 -12.11 -9.82
N SER A 182 3.90 -10.91 -10.26
CA SER A 182 4.80 -9.96 -10.90
C SER A 182 5.92 -9.48 -9.96
N ILE A 183 5.61 -9.36 -8.66
CA ILE A 183 6.58 -8.97 -7.63
C ILE A 183 7.56 -10.13 -7.39
N TYR A 184 7.07 -11.37 -7.31
CA TYR A 184 7.94 -12.55 -7.21
C TYR A 184 8.85 -12.71 -8.44
N ILE A 185 8.33 -12.46 -9.64
CA ILE A 185 9.15 -12.47 -10.86
C ILE A 185 10.24 -11.40 -10.80
N LYS A 186 9.94 -10.18 -10.34
CA LYS A 186 10.94 -9.12 -10.14
C LYS A 186 12.04 -9.55 -9.16
N ASP A 187 11.66 -10.18 -8.06
CA ASP A 187 12.62 -10.70 -7.08
C ASP A 187 13.55 -11.78 -7.67
N ILE A 188 12.99 -12.74 -8.42
CA ILE A 188 13.78 -13.77 -9.10
C ILE A 188 14.76 -13.15 -10.09
N ILE A 189 14.31 -12.18 -10.89
CA ILE A 189 15.17 -11.47 -11.85
C ILE A 189 16.29 -10.72 -11.13
N ASN A 190 15.96 -9.96 -10.09
CA ASN A 190 16.94 -9.18 -9.34
C ASN A 190 17.95 -10.05 -8.60
N SER A 191 17.53 -11.21 -8.09
CA SER A 191 18.41 -12.14 -7.40
C SER A 191 19.37 -12.88 -8.35
N ASN A 192 19.06 -12.91 -9.66
CA ASN A 192 19.74 -13.75 -10.65
C ASN A 192 20.11 -12.97 -11.94
N MET A 193 20.39 -11.66 -11.81
CA MET A 193 20.56 -10.77 -12.97
C MET A 193 21.56 -11.25 -14.03
N ASN A 194 22.60 -11.98 -13.62
CA ASN A 194 23.67 -12.42 -14.51
C ASN A 194 23.54 -13.87 -14.99
N SER A 195 22.57 -14.64 -14.48
CA SER A 195 22.46 -16.09 -14.74
C SER A 195 21.20 -16.49 -15.50
N LEU A 196 20.17 -15.63 -15.52
CA LEU A 196 18.92 -15.91 -16.24
C LEU A 196 19.11 -15.74 -17.75
N ARG A 197 18.60 -16.71 -18.51
CA ARG A 197 18.63 -16.80 -19.98
C ARG A 197 17.25 -16.96 -20.62
N SER A 198 16.22 -17.30 -19.83
CA SER A 198 14.87 -17.47 -20.34
C SER A 198 13.78 -17.38 -19.26
N ASP A 199 12.54 -17.17 -19.72
CA ASP A 199 11.34 -17.25 -18.86
C ASP A 199 11.06 -18.66 -18.33
N GLU A 200 11.63 -19.70 -18.96
CA GLU A 200 11.53 -21.06 -18.46
C GLU A 200 12.28 -21.21 -17.13
N GLN A 201 13.47 -20.59 -17.02
CA GLN A 201 14.24 -20.60 -15.78
C GLN A 201 13.56 -19.80 -14.67
N ILE A 202 12.89 -18.69 -15.01
CA ILE A 202 12.05 -17.96 -14.06
C ILE A 202 10.96 -18.88 -13.51
N SER A 203 10.34 -19.70 -14.36
CA SER A 203 9.31 -20.65 -13.94
C SER A 203 9.82 -21.64 -12.90
N ILE A 204 10.98 -22.24 -13.16
CA ILE A 204 11.62 -23.21 -12.27
C ILE A 204 11.93 -22.55 -10.92
N LEU A 205 12.61 -21.39 -10.94
CA LEU A 205 12.99 -20.68 -9.71
C LEU A 205 11.78 -20.16 -8.92
N LEU A 206 10.69 -19.77 -9.59
CA LEU A 206 9.44 -19.41 -8.91
C LEU A 206 8.83 -20.60 -8.17
N TYR A 207 8.88 -21.80 -8.77
CA TYR A 207 8.42 -23.01 -8.13
C TYR A 207 9.30 -23.38 -6.94
N GLU A 208 10.63 -23.35 -7.10
CA GLU A 208 11.57 -23.68 -6.02
C GLU A 208 11.47 -22.72 -4.84
N LYS A 209 11.38 -21.41 -5.09
CA LYS A 209 11.41 -20.39 -4.02
C LYS A 209 10.03 -20.15 -3.39
N TYR A 210 8.96 -20.19 -4.18
CA TYR A 210 7.61 -19.78 -3.73
C TYR A 210 6.56 -20.88 -3.85
N ASN A 211 6.91 -22.07 -4.36
CA ASN A 211 5.97 -23.15 -4.66
C ASN A 211 4.84 -22.73 -5.62
N ILE A 212 5.17 -21.87 -6.61
CA ILE A 212 4.22 -21.35 -7.60
C ILE A 212 4.55 -21.93 -8.97
N LYS A 213 3.67 -22.79 -9.47
CA LYS A 213 3.80 -23.39 -10.81
C LYS A 213 3.08 -22.53 -11.85
N LEU A 214 3.84 -21.90 -12.74
CA LEU A 214 3.32 -21.17 -13.89
C LEU A 214 3.89 -21.77 -15.18
N SER A 215 3.23 -21.55 -16.31
CA SER A 215 3.85 -21.85 -17.60
C SER A 215 4.68 -20.65 -18.05
N ARG A 216 5.69 -20.92 -18.89
CA ARG A 216 6.48 -19.88 -19.56
C ARG A 216 5.62 -18.82 -20.24
N ARG A 217 4.51 -19.22 -20.89
CA ARG A 217 3.58 -18.29 -21.55
C ARG A 217 2.91 -17.35 -20.54
N VAL A 218 2.50 -17.87 -19.39
CA VAL A 218 1.88 -17.06 -18.32
C VAL A 218 2.90 -16.09 -17.70
N ILE A 219 4.15 -16.53 -17.51
CA ILE A 219 5.22 -15.65 -17.03
C ILE A 219 5.46 -14.51 -18.02
N CYS A 220 5.58 -14.81 -19.31
CA CYS A 220 5.72 -13.80 -20.37
C CYS A 220 4.54 -12.81 -20.37
N ASP A 221 3.30 -13.30 -20.25
CA ASP A 221 2.10 -12.45 -20.15
C ASP A 221 2.14 -11.52 -18.92
N ILE A 222 2.43 -12.06 -17.74
CA ILE A 222 2.56 -11.27 -16.51
C ILE A 222 3.64 -10.21 -16.68
N ARG A 223 4.82 -10.60 -17.20
CA ARG A 223 5.93 -9.68 -17.41
C ARG A 223 5.54 -8.53 -18.34
N ASN A 224 4.95 -8.83 -19.49
CA ASN A 224 4.50 -7.79 -20.43
C ASN A 224 3.45 -6.87 -19.80
N LYS A 225 2.47 -7.45 -19.09
CA LYS A 225 1.40 -6.68 -18.44
C LYS A 225 1.89 -5.71 -17.36
N TYR A 226 2.92 -6.10 -16.61
CA TYR A 226 3.49 -5.29 -15.52
C TYR A 226 4.81 -4.61 -15.92
N LEU A 227 5.09 -4.52 -17.23
CA LEU A 227 6.25 -3.83 -17.78
C LEU A 227 7.58 -4.32 -17.16
N ILE A 228 7.73 -5.64 -17.05
CA ILE A 228 8.95 -6.32 -16.61
C ILE A 228 9.77 -6.70 -17.84
N SER A 229 10.96 -6.10 -17.96
CA SER A 229 11.89 -6.30 -19.06
C SER A 229 12.24 -7.77 -19.30
N LYS A 230 12.52 -8.11 -20.57
CA LYS A 230 12.94 -9.46 -20.96
C LYS A 230 14.32 -9.76 -20.44
N VAL A 231 14.46 -10.96 -19.87
CA VAL A 231 15.73 -11.56 -19.44
C VAL A 231 16.84 -11.37 -20.49
N ASN A 232 16.48 -11.44 -21.78
CA ASN A 232 17.44 -11.38 -22.89
C ASN A 232 17.51 -10.01 -23.60
N LYS A 233 16.63 -9.05 -23.27
CA LYS A 233 16.73 -7.69 -23.80
C LYS A 233 17.29 -6.81 -22.71
N LYS A 234 18.57 -6.46 -22.88
CA LYS A 234 19.17 -5.29 -22.24
C LYS A 234 18.43 -4.04 -22.75
N ASP A 235 17.30 -3.71 -22.16
CA ASP A 235 16.63 -2.44 -22.40
C ASP A 235 17.57 -1.29 -21.94
N ASP A 236 17.31 -0.05 -22.33
CA ASP A 236 18.02 1.13 -21.78
C ASP A 236 17.86 1.30 -20.25
N ILE A 237 17.00 0.50 -19.62
CA ILE A 237 16.89 0.36 -18.16
C ILE A 237 17.91 -0.67 -17.65
N ASP A 238 18.35 -1.63 -18.46
CA ASP A 238 19.40 -2.60 -18.14
C ASP A 238 20.80 -1.97 -18.28
N SER A 239 20.97 -0.95 -19.13
CA SER A 239 22.14 -0.06 -19.02
C SER A 239 22.15 0.69 -17.69
N SER A 240 20.98 0.84 -17.03
CA SER A 240 20.87 1.31 -15.65
C SER A 240 21.24 0.25 -14.59
N LEU A 241 21.35 -1.03 -14.94
CA LEU A 241 21.85 -2.09 -14.06
C LEU A 241 23.37 -2.24 -14.13
N LEU A 242 23.96 -1.93 -15.28
CA LEU A 242 25.40 -1.63 -15.40
C LEU A 242 25.84 -0.47 -14.48
N ILE A 243 24.94 0.43 -14.08
CA ILE A 243 25.22 1.55 -13.14
C ILE A 243 25.83 1.07 -11.82
N THR A 244 25.35 -0.07 -11.29
CA THR A 244 25.87 -0.59 -10.02
C THR A 244 27.35 -0.98 -10.10
N ASN A 245 27.84 -1.34 -11.29
CA ASN A 245 29.25 -1.63 -11.53
C ASN A 245 30.13 -0.37 -11.61
N PHE A 246 29.55 0.80 -11.83
CA PHE A 246 30.28 2.08 -11.83
C PHE A 246 30.41 2.69 -10.43
N PHE A 247 29.66 2.17 -9.46
CA PHE A 247 29.81 2.62 -8.08
C PHE A 247 31.13 2.13 -7.50
N SER A 248 31.76 3.00 -6.73
CA SER A 248 32.91 2.64 -5.91
C SER A 248 32.57 1.50 -4.95
N ASN A 249 33.61 0.80 -4.49
CA ASN A 249 33.48 -0.12 -3.36
C ASN A 249 32.81 0.59 -2.18
N LYS A 250 31.95 -0.16 -1.49
CA LYS A 250 31.22 0.31 -0.31
C LYS A 250 32.20 0.58 0.83
N ARG A 251 32.13 1.78 1.42
CA ARG A 251 32.97 2.21 2.56
C ARG A 251 32.08 2.67 3.70
N GLU A 252 32.52 2.47 4.94
CA GLU A 252 31.80 2.98 6.10
C GLU A 252 31.81 4.53 6.12
N LEU A 253 30.70 5.15 6.48
CA LEU A 253 30.54 6.59 6.57
C LEU A 253 31.22 7.13 7.83
N ASN A 254 32.53 7.34 7.76
CA ASN A 254 33.33 7.90 8.85
C ASN A 254 34.37 8.91 8.34
N LYS A 255 34.93 9.71 9.28
CA LYS A 255 35.91 10.77 8.96
C LYS A 255 37.09 10.26 8.14
N LYS A 256 37.62 9.09 8.51
CA LYS A 256 38.80 8.47 7.89
C LYS A 256 38.53 8.06 6.43
N ASN A 257 37.42 7.39 6.17
CA ASN A 257 37.07 6.95 4.82
C ASN A 257 36.74 8.14 3.89
N ILE A 258 36.17 9.21 4.43
CA ILE A 258 35.88 10.44 3.68
C ILE A 258 37.15 11.23 3.38
N SER A 259 38.16 11.24 4.27
CA SER A 259 39.41 11.98 4.02
C SER A 259 40.19 11.44 2.81
N TYR A 260 40.10 10.13 2.54
CA TYR A 260 40.72 9.49 1.38
C TYR A 260 40.04 9.81 0.04
N LEU A 261 38.89 10.49 0.04
CA LEU A 261 38.25 10.92 -1.21
C LEU A 261 38.98 12.13 -1.79
N PRO A 262 39.22 12.16 -3.12
CA PRO A 262 39.60 13.38 -3.81
C PRO A 262 38.59 14.53 -3.57
N ASN A 263 39.08 15.77 -3.60
CA ASN A 263 38.21 16.95 -3.56
C ASN A 263 37.50 17.14 -4.92
N ASN A 264 36.39 17.89 -4.94
CA ASN A 264 35.67 18.26 -6.17
C ASN A 264 35.15 17.09 -7.02
N ILE A 265 34.85 15.95 -6.39
CA ILE A 265 34.19 14.83 -7.08
C ILE A 265 32.74 15.22 -7.34
N LYS A 266 32.44 15.48 -8.61
CA LYS A 266 31.07 15.62 -9.12
C LYS A 266 30.50 14.24 -9.40
N GLY A 267 29.29 13.96 -8.91
CA GLY A 267 28.71 12.64 -9.09
C GLY A 267 27.51 12.34 -8.21
N VAL A 268 27.12 11.07 -8.22
CA VAL A 268 26.00 10.52 -7.44
C VAL A 268 26.55 9.60 -6.36
N TYR A 269 25.95 9.63 -5.18
CA TYR A 269 26.29 8.77 -4.06
C TYR A 269 25.05 8.13 -3.46
N GLU A 270 25.26 6.96 -2.87
CA GLU A 270 24.24 6.23 -2.12
C GLU A 270 24.69 6.10 -0.69
N LEU A 271 23.74 6.20 0.25
CA LEU A 271 23.93 5.81 1.63
C LEU A 271 23.16 4.52 1.89
N SER A 272 23.80 3.58 2.55
CA SER A 272 23.20 2.31 2.95
C SER A 272 23.33 2.08 4.43
N SER A 273 22.29 1.51 5.03
CA SER A 273 22.31 0.98 6.39
C SER A 273 23.08 -0.34 6.46
N SER A 274 23.54 -0.71 7.66
CA SER A 274 23.96 -2.07 7.98
C SER A 274 22.76 -3.04 8.00
N LYS A 275 21.60 -2.53 8.43
CA LYS A 275 20.33 -3.25 8.50
C LYS A 275 19.67 -3.28 7.12
N ILE A 276 18.86 -4.31 6.90
CA ILE A 276 18.04 -4.44 5.69
C ILE A 276 16.75 -3.65 5.93
N GLU A 277 16.43 -2.75 5.03
CA GLU A 277 15.19 -1.99 5.06
C GLU A 277 14.12 -2.67 4.22
N ILE A 278 12.88 -2.54 4.69
CA ILE A 278 11.69 -3.09 4.05
C ILE A 278 11.05 -2.00 3.19
N TYR A 279 10.90 -2.29 1.89
CA TYR A 279 10.17 -1.48 0.92
C TYR A 279 8.98 -2.26 0.36
N PRO A 280 8.01 -1.61 -0.30
CA PRO A 280 6.81 -2.26 -0.79
C PRO A 280 7.03 -3.55 -1.56
N PHE A 281 7.91 -3.54 -2.55
CA PHE A 281 8.12 -4.70 -3.41
C PHE A 281 9.26 -5.59 -2.94
N LEU A 282 10.44 -5.02 -2.66
CA LEU A 282 11.66 -5.77 -2.36
C LEU A 282 12.47 -5.09 -1.27
N THR A 283 13.16 -5.87 -0.43
CA THR A 283 14.06 -5.31 0.59
C THR A 283 15.33 -4.71 -0.01
N ASN A 284 15.92 -3.71 0.64
CA ASN A 284 17.20 -3.11 0.24
C ASN A 284 17.91 -2.48 1.44
N LYS A 285 19.24 -2.34 1.40
CA LYS A 285 20.02 -1.62 2.42
C LYS A 285 20.18 -0.13 2.12
N VAL A 286 19.98 0.30 0.87
CA VAL A 286 20.07 1.71 0.47
C VAL A 286 18.93 2.48 1.13
N ILE A 287 19.24 3.60 1.78
CA ILE A 287 18.30 4.47 2.49
C ILE A 287 18.24 5.89 1.92
N TYR A 288 19.25 6.27 1.15
CA TYR A 288 19.32 7.59 0.53
C TYR A 288 20.14 7.53 -0.75
N ILE A 289 19.68 8.23 -1.78
CA ILE A 289 20.40 8.48 -3.03
C ILE A 289 20.45 9.99 -3.23
N GLY A 290 21.64 10.52 -3.52
CA GLY A 290 21.82 11.95 -3.74
C GLY A 290 22.92 12.26 -4.72
N SER A 291 22.90 13.46 -5.29
CA SER A 291 23.99 13.96 -6.14
C SER A 291 24.69 15.19 -5.56
N SER A 292 25.93 15.44 -6.00
CA SER A 292 26.65 16.64 -5.59
C SER A 292 27.74 17.05 -6.58
N LYS A 293 28.04 18.36 -6.59
CA LYS A 293 29.26 18.90 -7.22
C LYS A 293 30.54 18.56 -6.44
N ASP A 294 30.39 18.24 -5.15
CA ASP A 294 31.49 17.81 -4.28
C ASP A 294 30.97 16.77 -3.28
N ILE A 295 31.09 15.49 -3.66
CA ILE A 295 30.67 14.35 -2.85
C ILE A 295 31.41 14.33 -1.51
N LYS A 296 32.71 14.66 -1.47
CA LYS A 296 33.48 14.66 -0.22
C LYS A 296 32.91 15.69 0.75
N LYS A 297 32.69 16.92 0.30
CA LYS A 297 32.07 17.97 1.14
C LYS A 297 30.68 17.58 1.59
N ARG A 298 29.86 17.00 0.69
CA ARG A 298 28.51 16.53 1.03
C ARG A 298 28.51 15.40 2.06
N LEU A 299 29.38 14.40 1.93
CA LEU A 299 29.47 13.31 2.91
C LEU A 299 29.97 13.81 4.28
N ARG A 300 30.85 14.82 4.30
CA ARG A 300 31.29 15.46 5.56
C ARG A 300 30.14 16.12 6.31
N THR A 301 29.12 16.65 5.65
CA THR A 301 28.02 17.30 6.38
C THR A 301 27.28 16.30 7.26
N TYR A 302 27.09 15.05 6.80
CA TYR A 302 26.40 14.00 7.56
C TYR A 302 27.10 13.59 8.86
N ILE A 303 28.43 13.71 8.93
CA ILE A 303 29.24 13.34 10.10
C ILE A 303 29.63 14.54 10.99
N THR A 304 29.17 15.75 10.66
CA THR A 304 29.46 16.98 11.42
C THR A 304 28.21 17.46 12.17
N LYS A 305 28.37 18.40 13.11
CA LYS A 305 27.26 18.92 13.93
C LYS A 305 26.06 19.45 13.09
N TYR A 306 26.32 19.91 11.87
CA TYR A 306 25.38 20.56 10.95
C TYR A 306 24.93 19.64 9.79
N ALA A 307 24.49 18.43 10.10
CA ALA A 307 23.96 17.51 9.09
C ALA A 307 22.73 18.10 8.38
N HIS A 308 22.72 18.00 7.05
CA HIS A 308 21.66 18.54 6.17
C HIS A 308 20.34 17.76 6.26
N ILE A 309 20.36 16.56 6.85
CA ILE A 309 19.19 15.69 7.04
C ILE A 309 19.26 15.17 8.49
N SER A 310 18.29 15.58 9.32
CA SER A 310 18.27 15.27 10.75
C SER A 310 18.08 13.77 11.00
N GLU A 311 17.37 13.07 10.12
CA GLU A 311 17.13 11.63 10.22
C GLU A 311 18.43 10.81 10.06
N ILE A 312 19.32 11.19 9.14
CA ILE A 312 20.63 10.54 8.97
C ILE A 312 21.46 10.69 10.25
N LYS A 313 21.43 11.89 10.85
CA LYS A 313 22.13 12.15 12.11
C LYS A 313 21.58 11.31 13.25
N ASN A 314 20.25 11.17 13.34
CA ASN A 314 19.62 10.33 14.36
C ASN A 314 20.04 8.87 14.22
N LEU A 315 20.12 8.33 13.00
CA LEU A 315 20.62 6.97 12.75
C LEU A 315 22.05 6.79 13.27
N ILE A 316 22.96 7.71 12.91
CA ILE A 316 24.36 7.66 13.35
C ILE A 316 24.46 7.78 14.88
N ASN A 317 23.72 8.70 15.49
CA ASN A 317 23.71 8.91 16.95
C ASN A 317 23.14 7.70 17.71
N ASN A 318 22.20 6.98 17.11
CA ASN A 318 21.62 5.75 17.67
C ASN A 318 22.56 4.53 17.53
N GLY A 319 23.78 4.72 16.99
CA GLY A 319 24.78 3.68 16.85
C GLY A 319 24.66 2.86 15.56
N ASP A 320 23.81 3.26 14.61
CA ASP A 320 23.70 2.54 13.34
C ASP A 320 24.90 2.81 12.43
N ARG A 321 25.46 1.73 11.88
CA ARG A 321 26.57 1.83 10.92
C ARG A 321 26.04 2.13 9.53
N LEU A 322 26.39 3.31 9.03
CA LEU A 322 26.10 3.72 7.67
C LEU A 322 27.29 3.51 6.76
N TYR A 323 27.00 3.27 5.49
CA TYR A 323 27.99 3.08 4.46
C TYR A 323 27.66 3.97 3.27
N PHE A 324 28.68 4.31 2.49
CA PHE A 324 28.51 5.03 1.25
C PHE A 324 29.25 4.35 0.09
N ARG A 325 28.74 4.61 -1.11
CA ARG A 325 29.43 4.39 -2.38
C ARG A 325 29.06 5.53 -3.31
N PHE A 326 29.91 5.80 -4.30
CA PHE A 326 29.65 6.89 -5.24
C PHE A 326 30.14 6.55 -6.65
N VAL A 327 29.64 7.29 -7.62
CA VAL A 327 30.07 7.26 -9.02
C VAL A 327 30.40 8.67 -9.47
N LYS A 328 31.54 8.84 -10.13
CA LYS A 328 31.99 10.11 -10.68
C LYS A 328 31.36 10.30 -12.06
N ILE A 329 30.53 11.33 -12.22
CA ILE A 329 29.88 11.66 -13.49
C ILE A 329 29.56 13.15 -13.56
N LEU A 330 29.68 13.74 -14.76
CA LEU A 330 29.41 15.16 -14.98
C LEU A 330 27.91 15.47 -14.97
N GLU A 331 27.10 14.61 -15.59
CA GLU A 331 25.64 14.70 -15.67
C GLU A 331 24.95 14.08 -14.45
N TYR A 332 25.44 14.42 -13.25
CA TYR A 332 25.03 13.74 -12.01
C TYR A 332 23.54 13.91 -11.66
N ARG A 333 22.86 14.95 -12.14
CA ARG A 333 21.42 15.16 -11.87
C ARG A 333 20.55 14.21 -12.68
N ASP A 334 20.80 14.11 -13.99
CA ASP A 334 20.08 13.17 -14.85
C ASP A 334 20.36 11.73 -14.43
N PHE A 335 21.59 11.46 -13.99
CA PHE A 335 21.97 10.16 -13.47
C PHE A 335 21.27 9.81 -12.16
N GLU A 336 21.19 10.75 -11.21
CA GLU A 336 20.43 10.58 -9.96
C GLU A 336 18.95 10.29 -10.25
N ARG A 337 18.33 11.03 -11.17
CA ARG A 337 16.95 10.79 -11.60
C ARG A 337 16.76 9.38 -12.13
N LYS A 338 17.67 8.88 -12.97
CA LYS A 338 17.64 7.51 -13.50
C LYS A 338 17.73 6.47 -12.38
N ILE A 339 18.67 6.63 -11.45
CA ILE A 339 18.83 5.70 -10.31
C ILE A 339 17.58 5.72 -9.42
N ILE A 340 17.05 6.90 -9.07
CA ILE A 340 15.86 7.01 -8.24
C ILE A 340 14.65 6.35 -8.91
N ASN A 341 14.46 6.58 -10.22
CA ASN A 341 13.37 5.95 -10.96
C ASN A 341 13.50 4.43 -11.02
N HIS A 342 14.73 3.93 -11.20
CA HIS A 342 15.00 2.50 -11.16
C HIS A 342 14.75 1.91 -9.76
N PHE A 343 15.19 2.62 -8.71
CA PHE A 343 14.93 2.22 -7.32
C PHE A 343 13.43 2.11 -7.03
N ILE A 344 12.63 3.13 -7.41
CA ILE A 344 11.17 3.11 -7.27
C ILE A 344 10.56 1.94 -8.06
N TYR A 345 11.06 1.67 -9.27
CA TYR A 345 10.55 0.58 -10.11
C TYR A 345 10.75 -0.81 -9.46
N LEU A 346 11.89 -1.03 -8.81
CA LEU A 346 12.21 -2.30 -8.14
C LEU A 346 11.59 -2.42 -6.75
N HIS A 347 11.64 -1.34 -5.96
CA HIS A 347 11.29 -1.36 -4.54
C HIS A 347 9.90 -0.80 -4.25
N GLY A 348 9.30 -0.04 -5.16
CA GLY A 348 7.92 0.47 -5.09
C GLY A 348 7.78 1.87 -4.50
N GLU A 349 8.83 2.42 -3.89
CA GLU A 349 8.85 3.78 -3.34
C GLU A 349 10.27 4.36 -3.34
N LEU A 350 10.41 5.62 -2.90
CA LEU A 350 11.70 6.29 -2.72
C LEU A 350 12.51 5.64 -1.58
N PRO A 351 13.85 5.72 -1.60
CA PRO A 351 14.64 5.40 -0.41
C PRO A 351 14.13 6.18 0.80
N LYS A 352 14.14 5.57 1.99
CA LYS A 352 13.41 6.08 3.18
C LYS A 352 13.71 7.54 3.53
N LEU A 353 14.92 8.02 3.24
CA LEU A 353 15.38 9.37 3.59
C LEU A 353 15.33 10.36 2.42
N ASN A 354 14.86 9.94 1.24
CA ASN A 354 14.57 10.83 0.13
C ASN A 354 13.15 11.40 0.28
N THR A 355 13.03 12.72 0.39
CA THR A 355 11.75 13.39 0.61
C THR A 355 10.98 13.71 -0.67
N GLN A 356 11.67 13.83 -1.80
CA GLN A 356 11.08 14.21 -3.08
C GLN A 356 11.74 13.43 -4.22
N ARG A 357 10.97 13.22 -5.29
CA ARG A 357 11.50 12.71 -6.55
C ARG A 357 12.25 13.82 -7.26
N VAL A 358 13.44 13.51 -7.78
CA VAL A 358 14.22 14.44 -8.60
C VAL A 358 13.59 14.47 -9.99
N PHE A 359 13.14 15.66 -10.42
CA PHE A 359 12.51 15.89 -11.71
C PHE A 359 13.54 16.21 -12.80
#